data_AF-A0AAN9VCW0-F1
#
_entry.id   AF-A0AAN9VCW0-F1
#
_cell.length_a   1.000
_cell.length_b   1.000
_cell.length_c   1.000
_cell.angle_alpha   90.00
_cell.angle_beta   90.00
_cell.angle_gamma   90.00
#
_symmetry.space_group_name_H-M   'P 1'
#
loop_
_entity.id
_entity.type
_entity.pdbx_description
1 polymer ?
#
loop_
_entity_poly.entity_id
_entity_poly.type
_entity_poly.pdbx_seq_one_letter_code
_entity_poly.pdbx_strand_id
1 'polypeptide(L)'
;MGPSLLVLQVARHHHHLCEREDGHEDKECVEMTARANRIFDGEDKCRRDSGLSEEQLRESLCTLPSDPEIREKVGKYSFCSMLNSGQMLPNGTIVEGPPMDCSPEALAATDAPTAAATATSEDADDDDDDEEVGARQPRQPTQKERRAVCSVKAAILGCVQDKEDEVGSSPEQRAMAHRLCMCQLFGHKETSRQ
;
A
#
# COMPACT_ATOMS: atom_id res chain seq x y z
N MET A 1 -12.51 3.44 -3.41
CA MET A 1 -11.98 2.21 -2.78
C MET A 1 -11.16 2.62 -1.55
N GLY A 2 -11.35 2.00 -0.38
CA GLY A 2 -10.61 2.35 0.83
C GLY A 2 -9.13 1.91 0.75
N PRO A 3 -8.22 2.45 1.58
CA PRO A 3 -6.79 2.14 1.55
C PRO A 3 -6.50 0.64 1.66
N SER A 4 -7.23 -0.05 2.52
CA SER A 4 -7.08 -1.50 2.73
C SER A 4 -7.70 -2.33 1.61
N LEU A 5 -8.71 -1.79 0.92
CA LEU A 5 -9.29 -2.41 -0.27
C LEU A 5 -8.30 -2.37 -1.45
N LEU A 6 -7.46 -1.33 -1.53
CA LEU A 6 -6.32 -1.26 -2.45
C LEU A 6 -5.22 -2.27 -2.07
N VAL A 7 -4.87 -2.39 -0.79
CA VAL A 7 -3.92 -3.42 -0.32
C VAL A 7 -4.44 -4.83 -0.65
N LEU A 8 -5.75 -5.05 -0.50
CA LEU A 8 -6.42 -6.31 -0.84
C LEU A 8 -6.40 -6.61 -2.34
N GLN A 9 -6.63 -5.61 -3.20
CA GLN A 9 -6.55 -5.78 -4.65
C GLN A 9 -5.13 -6.10 -5.11
N VAL A 10 -4.14 -5.40 -4.53
CA VAL A 10 -2.73 -5.69 -4.81
C VAL A 10 -2.37 -7.09 -4.36
N ALA A 11 -2.78 -7.51 -3.15
CA ALA A 11 -2.49 -8.85 -2.64
C ALA A 11 -3.17 -9.97 -3.46
N ARG A 12 -4.45 -9.81 -3.83
CA ARG A 12 -5.15 -10.78 -4.69
C ARG A 12 -4.53 -10.87 -6.09
N HIS A 13 -4.15 -9.73 -6.66
CA HIS A 13 -3.48 -9.71 -7.95
C HIS A 13 -2.11 -10.39 -7.86
N HIS A 14 -1.36 -10.15 -6.79
CA HIS A 14 -0.05 -10.76 -6.56
C HIS A 14 -0.14 -12.28 -6.37
N HIS A 15 -1.11 -12.76 -5.59
CA HIS A 15 -1.36 -14.20 -5.39
C HIS A 15 -1.65 -14.92 -6.72
N HIS A 16 -2.50 -14.33 -7.57
CA HIS A 16 -2.79 -14.88 -8.90
C HIS A 16 -1.58 -14.85 -9.85
N LEU A 17 -0.65 -13.91 -9.68
CA LEU A 17 0.61 -13.90 -10.45
C LEU A 17 1.55 -15.02 -10.00
N CYS A 18 1.61 -15.31 -8.69
CA CYS A 18 2.46 -16.38 -8.16
C CYS A 18 1.96 -17.79 -8.52
N GLU A 19 0.65 -18.03 -8.54
CA GLU A 19 0.11 -19.37 -8.86
C GLU A 19 0.35 -19.80 -10.32
N ARG A 20 0.75 -18.87 -11.20
CA ARG A 20 0.93 -19.13 -12.63
C ARG A 20 2.35 -19.48 -13.07
N GLU A 21 3.37 -19.18 -12.25
CA GLU A 21 4.75 -19.55 -12.53
C GLU A 21 5.16 -20.69 -11.57
N ASP A 22 5.24 -21.91 -12.11
CA ASP A 22 6.13 -22.99 -11.65
C ASP A 22 5.77 -23.86 -10.44
N GLY A 23 4.60 -23.74 -9.82
CA GLY A 23 4.17 -24.67 -8.75
C GLY A 23 5.08 -24.66 -7.51
N HIS A 24 5.95 -23.67 -7.40
CA HIS A 24 6.76 -23.36 -6.24
C HIS A 24 6.04 -22.27 -5.44
N GLU A 25 5.69 -22.57 -4.19
CA GLU A 25 5.28 -21.54 -3.24
C GLU A 25 6.49 -20.65 -2.95
N ASP A 26 6.65 -19.59 -3.74
CA ASP A 26 7.59 -18.52 -3.41
C ASP A 26 7.27 -18.04 -1.99
N LYS A 27 8.24 -18.17 -1.07
CA LYS A 27 8.10 -17.78 0.34
C LYS A 27 7.63 -16.33 0.45
N GLU A 28 8.08 -15.46 -0.46
CA GLU A 28 7.66 -14.07 -0.51
C GLU A 28 6.15 -13.96 -0.81
N CYS A 29 5.63 -14.84 -1.66
CA CYS A 29 4.21 -14.86 -1.97
C CYS A 29 3.35 -15.39 -0.81
N VAL A 30 3.81 -16.44 -0.11
CA VAL A 30 3.13 -16.96 1.09
C VAL A 30 3.09 -15.89 2.19
N GLU A 31 4.20 -15.18 2.40
CA GLU A 31 4.28 -14.09 3.38
C GLU A 31 3.38 -12.90 3.03
N MET A 32 3.31 -12.52 1.75
CA MET A 32 2.44 -11.46 1.27
C MET A 32 0.95 -11.83 1.40
N THR A 33 0.57 -13.06 1.08
CA THR A 33 -0.80 -13.57 1.27
C THR A 33 -1.17 -13.61 2.76
N ALA A 34 -0.28 -14.11 3.62
CA ALA A 34 -0.48 -14.13 5.07
C ALA A 34 -0.62 -12.71 5.63
N ARG A 35 0.17 -11.75 5.14
CA ARG A 35 0.05 -10.34 5.51
C ARG A 35 -1.28 -9.75 5.07
N ALA A 36 -1.74 -10.05 3.85
CA ALA A 36 -3.02 -9.57 3.34
C ALA A 36 -4.21 -10.11 4.15
N ASN A 37 -4.18 -11.38 4.52
CA ASN A 37 -5.21 -11.99 5.37
C ASN A 37 -5.27 -11.34 6.76
N ARG A 38 -4.11 -11.05 7.37
CA ARG A 38 -4.07 -10.32 8.66
C ARG A 38 -4.70 -8.93 8.56
N ILE A 39 -4.48 -8.23 7.45
CA ILE A 39 -5.10 -6.93 7.20
C ILE A 39 -6.61 -7.10 7.05
N PHE A 40 -7.09 -8.12 6.33
CA PHE A 40 -8.51 -8.40 6.16
C PHE A 40 -9.22 -8.72 7.49
N ASP A 41 -8.65 -9.61 8.28
CA ASP A 41 -9.22 -9.98 9.59
C ASP A 41 -9.24 -8.77 10.53
N GLY A 42 -8.19 -7.95 10.47
CA GLY A 42 -8.11 -6.67 11.16
C GLY A 42 -9.21 -5.71 10.73
N GLU A 43 -9.43 -5.56 9.42
CA GLU A 43 -10.49 -4.70 8.87
C GLU A 43 -11.90 -5.14 9.27
N ASP A 44 -12.20 -6.43 9.17
CA ASP A 44 -13.52 -6.95 9.55
C ASP A 44 -13.77 -6.76 11.04
N LYS A 45 -12.73 -6.94 11.87
CA LYS A 45 -12.78 -6.59 13.29
C LYS A 45 -13.05 -5.09 13.48
N CYS A 46 -12.32 -4.21 12.81
CA CYS A 46 -12.53 -2.76 12.89
C CYS A 46 -13.96 -2.36 12.49
N ARG A 47 -14.51 -2.98 11.45
CA ARG A 47 -15.89 -2.75 11.02
C ARG A 47 -16.87 -3.12 12.13
N ARG A 48 -16.77 -4.33 12.67
CA ARG A 48 -17.64 -4.81 13.76
C ARG A 48 -17.52 -3.93 15.00
N ASP A 49 -16.31 -3.57 15.40
CA ASP A 49 -16.05 -2.72 16.57
C ASP A 49 -16.59 -1.28 16.38
N SER A 50 -16.59 -0.77 15.14
CA SER A 50 -17.18 0.53 14.81
C SER A 50 -18.72 0.54 14.73
N GLY A 51 -19.34 -0.65 14.67
CA GLY A 51 -20.80 -0.80 14.54
C GLY A 51 -21.36 -0.34 13.20
N LEU A 52 -20.53 -0.20 12.17
CA LEU A 52 -20.95 0.17 10.81
C LEU A 52 -21.39 -1.06 10.02
N SER A 53 -22.47 -0.91 9.26
CA SER A 53 -22.82 -1.89 8.23
C SER A 53 -21.86 -1.79 7.03
N GLU A 54 -21.80 -2.84 6.23
CA GLU A 54 -21.02 -2.84 4.99
C GLU A 54 -21.51 -1.77 4.00
N GLU A 55 -22.82 -1.55 3.95
CA GLU A 55 -23.44 -0.51 3.12
C GLU A 55 -23.05 0.90 3.58
N GLN A 56 -23.11 1.17 4.89
CA GLN A 56 -22.69 2.45 5.46
C GLN A 56 -21.21 2.73 5.20
N LEU A 57 -20.35 1.72 5.31
CA LEU A 57 -18.94 1.84 4.96
C LEU A 57 -18.75 2.15 3.48
N ARG A 58 -19.51 1.49 2.60
CA ARG A 58 -19.45 1.71 1.15
C ARG A 58 -19.86 3.13 0.78
N GLU A 59 -20.96 3.63 1.32
CA GLU A 59 -21.47 4.99 1.08
C GLU A 59 -20.53 6.05 1.65
N SER A 60 -20.00 5.78 2.84
CA SER A 60 -19.10 6.70 3.50
C SER A 60 -17.71 6.66 2.91
N LEU A 61 -17.32 5.65 2.12
CA LEU A 61 -15.93 5.34 1.74
C LEU A 61 -15.14 6.53 1.20
N CYS A 62 -15.78 7.32 0.34
CA CYS A 62 -15.19 8.46 -0.35
C CYS A 62 -15.95 9.77 -0.11
N THR A 63 -16.82 9.80 0.90
CA THR A 63 -17.60 10.99 1.27
C THR A 63 -17.41 11.28 2.76
N LEU A 64 -17.57 12.54 3.15
CA LEU A 64 -17.63 12.92 4.55
C LEU A 64 -19.09 12.77 5.01
N PRO A 65 -19.40 11.86 5.96
CA PRO A 65 -20.77 11.72 6.43
C PRO A 65 -21.28 13.02 7.05
N SER A 66 -22.49 13.43 6.68
CA SER A 66 -23.16 14.59 7.25
C SER A 66 -23.58 14.37 8.70
N ASP A 67 -23.99 13.13 9.03
CA ASP A 67 -24.32 12.70 10.38
C ASP A 67 -23.06 12.60 11.26
N PRO A 68 -22.98 13.36 12.38
CA PRO A 68 -21.83 13.33 13.29
C PRO A 68 -21.57 11.95 13.92
N GLU A 69 -22.61 11.16 14.21
CA GLU A 69 -22.46 9.84 14.81
C GLU A 69 -21.85 8.84 13.82
N ILE A 70 -22.33 8.87 12.57
CA ILE A 70 -21.74 8.06 11.49
C ILE A 70 -20.32 8.51 11.18
N ARG A 71 -20.07 9.83 11.19
CA ARG A 71 -18.72 10.38 11.01
C ARG A 71 -17.76 9.86 12.06
N GLU A 72 -18.13 9.87 13.34
CA GLU A 72 -17.31 9.34 14.42
C GLU A 72 -16.99 7.84 14.21
N LYS A 73 -18.00 7.04 13.87
CA LYS A 73 -17.82 5.60 13.60
C LYS A 73 -16.87 5.36 12.41
N VAL A 74 -17.03 6.15 11.34
CA VAL A 74 -16.17 6.07 10.15
C VAL A 74 -14.73 6.48 10.47
N GLY A 75 -14.54 7.48 11.35
CA GLY A 75 -13.23 7.87 11.84
C GLY A 75 -12.54 6.74 12.61
N LYS A 76 -13.26 6.12 13.56
CA LYS A 76 -12.77 4.97 14.34
C LYS A 76 -12.41 3.79 13.46
N TYR A 77 -13.27 3.45 12.49
CA TYR A 77 -12.99 2.41 11.51
C TYR A 77 -11.73 2.74 10.70
N SER A 78 -11.62 3.96 10.17
CA SER A 78 -10.48 4.39 9.34
C SER A 78 -9.17 4.33 10.12
N PHE A 79 -9.18 4.80 11.37
CA PHE A 79 -8.02 4.73 12.26
C PHE A 79 -7.60 3.28 12.52
N CYS A 80 -8.53 2.44 12.96
CA CYS A 80 -8.27 1.02 13.23
C CYS A 80 -7.73 0.28 11.99
N SER A 81 -8.31 0.54 10.82
CA SER A 81 -7.87 -0.04 9.54
C SER A 81 -6.44 0.39 9.17
N MET A 82 -6.10 1.67 9.36
CA MET A 82 -4.75 2.19 9.12
C MET A 82 -3.71 1.65 10.12
N LEU A 83 -4.10 1.44 11.39
CA LEU A 83 -3.23 0.78 12.37
C LEU A 83 -2.92 -0.67 11.96
N ASN A 84 -3.95 -1.44 11.59
CA ASN A 84 -3.77 -2.85 11.19
C ASN A 84 -2.97 -3.02 9.90
N SER A 85 -3.08 -2.07 8.97
CA SER A 85 -2.27 -2.08 7.73
C SER A 85 -0.85 -1.53 7.94
N GLY A 86 -0.54 -0.96 9.10
CA GLY A 86 0.74 -0.32 9.39
C GLY A 86 0.94 1.01 8.65
N GLN A 87 -0.14 1.62 8.15
CA GLN A 87 -0.12 2.93 7.49
C GLN A 87 -0.23 4.09 8.47
N MET A 88 -0.51 3.82 9.75
CA MET A 88 -0.56 4.83 10.79
C MET A 88 -0.02 4.26 12.10
N LEU A 89 0.65 5.12 12.88
CA LEU A 89 1.09 4.82 14.24
C LEU A 89 -0.01 5.16 15.26
N PRO A 90 0.03 4.61 16.49
CA PRO A 90 -0.97 4.90 17.52
C PRO A 90 -1.13 6.38 17.88
N ASN A 91 -0.11 7.21 17.62
CA ASN A 91 -0.15 8.66 17.84
C ASN A 91 -0.82 9.43 16.68
N GLY A 92 -1.33 8.76 15.65
CA GLY A 92 -1.93 9.38 14.46
C GLY A 92 -0.94 9.80 13.39
N THR A 93 0.37 9.54 13.56
CA THR A 93 1.35 9.77 12.51
C THR A 93 1.14 8.77 11.38
N ILE A 94 0.94 9.27 10.16
CA ILE A 94 0.86 8.43 8.95
C ILE A 94 2.26 7.89 8.67
N VAL A 95 2.38 6.56 8.58
CA VAL A 95 3.64 5.89 8.24
C VAL A 95 3.83 5.99 6.74
N GLU A 96 4.92 6.61 6.32
CA GLU A 96 5.26 6.83 4.91
C GLU A 96 5.74 5.55 4.19
N GLY A 97 5.11 4.40 4.43
CA GLY A 97 5.48 3.11 3.84
C GLY A 97 6.93 2.69 4.16
N PRO A 98 7.51 1.69 3.46
CA PRO A 98 8.93 1.40 3.57
C PRO A 98 9.73 2.67 3.22
N PRO A 99 10.93 2.87 3.81
CA PRO A 99 11.76 4.04 3.58
C PRO A 99 12.28 4.04 2.14
N MET A 100 11.41 4.38 1.20
CA MET A 100 11.83 4.93 -0.07
C MET A 100 12.22 6.35 0.25
N ASP A 101 13.52 6.56 0.42
CA ASP A 101 14.08 7.89 0.51
C ASP A 101 13.70 8.65 -0.78
N CYS A 102 12.77 9.59 -0.63
CA CYS A 102 12.27 10.44 -1.69
C CYS A 102 13.11 11.72 -1.84
N SER A 103 14.25 11.80 -1.14
CA SER A 103 15.20 12.89 -1.33
C SER A 103 15.70 12.93 -2.79
N PRO A 104 16.00 14.14 -3.31
CA PRO A 104 16.65 14.27 -4.60
C PRO A 104 17.93 13.43 -4.71
N GLU A 105 18.69 13.29 -3.61
CA GLU A 105 19.91 12.46 -3.55
C GLU A 105 19.62 10.96 -3.75
N ALA A 106 18.62 10.39 -3.06
CA ALA A 106 18.28 8.98 -3.20
C ALA A 106 17.63 8.64 -4.54
N LEU A 107 16.89 9.58 -5.12
CA LEU A 107 16.37 9.44 -6.48
C LEU A 107 17.48 9.53 -7.53
N ALA A 108 18.57 10.27 -7.27
CA ALA A 108 19.73 10.32 -8.16
C ALA A 108 20.63 9.07 -8.03
N ALA A 109 20.75 8.50 -6.83
CA ALA A 109 21.62 7.34 -6.56
C ALA A 109 21.19 6.04 -7.27
N THR A 110 19.94 5.93 -7.73
CA THR A 110 19.45 4.75 -8.47
C THR A 110 19.89 4.70 -9.94
N ASP A 111 20.49 5.78 -10.44
CA ASP A 111 21.07 5.84 -11.79
C ASP A 111 22.56 5.45 -11.81
N ALA A 112 23.19 5.20 -10.65
CA ALA A 112 24.53 4.64 -10.64
C ALA A 112 24.44 3.25 -11.28
N PRO A 113 25.09 3.00 -12.42
CA PRO A 113 24.94 1.74 -13.12
C PRO A 113 25.37 0.62 -12.18
N THR A 114 24.49 -0.36 -11.99
CA THR A 114 24.78 -1.71 -11.48
C THR A 114 25.70 -2.47 -12.45
N ALA A 115 26.71 -1.79 -13.01
CA ALA A 115 27.72 -2.34 -13.89
C ALA A 115 28.83 -3.08 -13.11
N ALA A 116 28.74 -3.18 -11.79
CA ALA A 116 29.78 -3.79 -10.95
C ALA A 116 29.52 -5.27 -10.58
N ALA A 117 28.44 -5.91 -11.04
CA ALA A 117 28.12 -7.30 -10.66
C ALA A 117 28.26 -8.33 -11.79
N THR A 118 28.73 -7.95 -12.98
CA THR A 118 29.07 -8.87 -14.08
C THR A 118 30.54 -8.76 -14.45
N ALA A 119 31.42 -8.93 -13.47
CA ALA A 119 32.85 -9.11 -13.70
C ALA A 119 33.39 -10.12 -12.70
N THR A 120 33.30 -11.41 -13.05
CA THR A 120 34.40 -12.41 -13.12
C THR A 120 33.81 -13.82 -13.07
N SER A 121 33.74 -14.49 -14.21
CA SER A 121 33.76 -15.96 -14.31
C SER A 121 34.53 -16.31 -15.58
N GLU A 122 35.86 -16.21 -15.50
CA GLU A 122 36.78 -16.81 -16.46
C GLU A 122 37.18 -18.17 -15.88
N ASP A 123 36.94 -19.22 -16.65
CA ASP A 123 37.34 -20.64 -16.48
C ASP A 123 36.80 -21.45 -15.28
N ALA A 124 35.82 -22.31 -15.56
CA ALA A 124 35.79 -23.71 -15.10
C ALA A 124 34.87 -24.55 -16.01
N ASP A 125 35.49 -25.32 -16.90
CA ASP A 125 34.92 -26.57 -17.43
C ASP A 125 34.64 -27.52 -16.25
N ASP A 126 33.37 -27.86 -15.99
CA ASP A 126 33.02 -29.16 -15.40
C ASP A 126 31.58 -29.54 -15.75
N ASP A 127 31.45 -30.73 -16.33
CA ASP A 127 30.24 -31.41 -16.78
C ASP A 127 29.44 -31.94 -15.58
N ASP A 128 28.48 -31.19 -15.03
CA ASP A 128 27.43 -31.75 -14.16
C ASP A 128 26.05 -31.13 -14.45
N ASP A 129 25.13 -32.00 -14.89
CA ASP A 129 23.70 -31.77 -15.16
C ASP A 129 22.89 -31.47 -13.88
N ASP A 130 23.25 -30.42 -13.14
CA ASP A 130 22.42 -29.85 -12.08
C ASP A 130 21.73 -28.60 -12.63
N GLU A 131 20.39 -28.64 -12.78
CA GLU A 131 19.60 -27.48 -13.17
C GLU A 131 19.70 -26.38 -12.10
N GLU A 132 20.72 -25.53 -12.21
CA GLU A 132 20.87 -24.32 -11.40
C GLU A 132 19.69 -23.38 -11.71
N VAL A 133 18.64 -23.48 -10.90
CA VAL A 133 17.57 -22.48 -10.83
C VAL A 133 18.20 -21.22 -10.25
N GLY A 134 18.81 -20.42 -11.12
CA GLY A 134 19.44 -19.15 -10.75
C GLY A 134 18.46 -18.31 -9.94
N ALA A 135 18.83 -18.00 -8.69
CA ALA A 135 18.01 -17.21 -7.79
C ALA A 135 17.64 -15.87 -8.45
N ARG A 136 16.40 -15.77 -8.95
CA ARG A 136 15.91 -14.59 -9.66
C ARG A 136 15.84 -13.45 -8.65
N GLN A 137 16.81 -12.54 -8.68
CA GLN A 137 16.81 -11.40 -7.76
C GLN A 137 15.55 -10.56 -7.97
N PRO A 138 14.93 -10.06 -6.89
CA PRO A 138 13.74 -9.22 -6.99
C PRO A 138 14.06 -7.97 -7.82
N ARG A 139 13.17 -7.66 -8.79
CA ARG A 139 13.31 -6.48 -9.63
C ARG A 139 13.29 -5.23 -8.76
N GLN A 140 14.40 -4.50 -8.74
CA GLN A 140 14.46 -3.20 -8.08
C GLN A 140 13.56 -2.18 -8.82
N PRO A 141 12.80 -1.36 -8.10
CA PRO A 141 11.98 -0.32 -8.72
C PRO A 141 12.88 0.70 -9.42
N THR A 142 12.51 1.03 -10.66
CA THR A 142 13.20 2.01 -11.51
C THR A 142 13.09 3.41 -10.92
N GLN A 143 14.00 4.32 -11.31
CA GLN A 143 13.94 5.73 -10.90
C GLN A 143 12.59 6.38 -11.23
N LYS A 144 12.02 6.06 -12.41
CA LYS A 144 10.71 6.56 -12.84
C LYS A 144 9.59 6.08 -11.90
N GLU A 145 9.61 4.80 -11.52
CA GLU A 145 8.65 4.22 -10.57
C GLU A 145 8.79 4.86 -9.18
N ARG A 146 10.03 5.04 -8.68
CA ARG A 146 10.29 5.69 -7.40
C ARG A 146 9.78 7.13 -7.37
N ARG A 147 10.07 7.94 -8.41
CA ARG A 147 9.56 9.32 -8.53
C ARG A 147 8.03 9.37 -8.54
N ALA A 148 7.39 8.45 -9.27
CA ALA A 148 5.93 8.37 -9.31
C ALA A 148 5.33 8.02 -7.93
N VAL A 149 5.98 7.14 -7.17
CA VAL A 149 5.55 6.83 -5.79
C VAL A 149 5.74 8.04 -4.87
N CYS A 150 6.87 8.74 -4.96
CA CYS A 150 7.14 9.92 -4.14
C CYS A 150 6.17 11.08 -4.43
N SER A 151 5.83 11.34 -5.69
CA SER A 151 4.89 12.40 -6.04
C SER A 151 3.47 12.10 -5.57
N VAL A 152 3.05 10.84 -5.66
CA VAL A 152 1.77 10.37 -5.12
C VAL A 152 1.72 10.55 -3.60
N LYS A 153 2.78 10.14 -2.88
CA LYS A 153 2.86 10.29 -1.42
C LYS A 153 2.74 11.75 -1.00
N ALA A 154 3.51 12.63 -1.62
CA ALA A 154 3.48 14.07 -1.32
C ALA A 154 2.09 14.67 -1.59
N ALA A 155 1.43 14.27 -2.68
CA ALA A 155 0.08 14.72 -3.00
C ALA A 155 -0.96 14.26 -1.96
N ILE A 156 -0.85 13.03 -1.45
CA ILE A 156 -1.74 12.54 -0.38
C ILE A 156 -1.52 13.33 0.90
N LEU A 157 -0.28 13.50 1.34
CA LEU A 157 0.02 14.21 2.58
C LEU A 157 -0.37 15.68 2.53
N GLY A 158 -0.11 16.37 1.42
CA GLY A 158 -0.57 17.73 1.20
C GLY A 158 -2.09 17.83 1.28
N CYS A 159 -2.80 16.92 0.61
CA CYS A 159 -4.27 16.85 0.70
C CYS A 159 -4.76 16.58 2.13
N VAL A 160 -4.09 15.71 2.90
CA VAL A 160 -4.47 15.44 4.29
C VAL A 160 -4.36 16.71 5.12
N GLN A 161 -3.26 17.44 5.00
CA GLN A 161 -3.06 18.72 5.68
C GLN A 161 -4.15 19.73 5.32
N ASP A 162 -4.51 19.84 4.04
CA ASP A 162 -5.60 20.71 3.59
C ASP A 162 -6.97 20.28 4.17
N LYS A 163 -7.18 18.98 4.38
CA LYS A 163 -8.43 18.42 4.92
C LYS A 163 -8.50 18.40 6.44
N GLU A 164 -7.39 18.59 7.16
CA GLU A 164 -7.39 18.63 8.63
C GLU A 164 -8.26 19.79 9.17
N ASP A 165 -8.36 20.90 8.45
CA ASP A 165 -9.25 22.02 8.81
C ASP A 165 -10.74 21.66 8.66
N GLU A 166 -11.09 20.77 7.71
CA GLU A 166 -12.48 20.36 7.45
C GLU A 166 -12.94 19.23 8.39
N VAL A 167 -12.05 18.28 8.67
CA VAL A 167 -12.38 17.04 9.39
C VAL A 167 -11.99 17.13 10.86
N GLY A 168 -10.94 17.88 11.19
CA GLY A 168 -10.33 18.04 12.51
C GLY A 168 -8.96 17.34 12.64
N SER A 169 -8.30 17.52 13.79
CA SER A 169 -6.89 17.14 14.01
C SER A 169 -6.67 15.87 14.85
N SER A 170 -7.73 15.18 15.28
CA SER A 170 -7.61 13.89 15.99
C SER A 170 -7.02 12.80 15.07
N PRO A 171 -6.44 11.72 15.61
CA PRO A 171 -5.95 10.59 14.81
C PRO A 171 -7.02 9.99 13.88
N GLU A 172 -8.26 9.85 14.35
CA GLU A 172 -9.40 9.34 13.59
C GLU A 172 -9.82 10.29 12.46
N GLN A 173 -9.77 11.60 12.73
CA GLN A 173 -10.06 12.63 11.75
C GLN A 173 -8.97 12.68 10.67
N ARG A 174 -7.70 12.56 11.05
CA ARG A 174 -6.57 12.40 10.12
C ARG A 174 -6.67 11.14 9.28
N ALA A 175 -7.04 10.01 9.88
CA ALA A 175 -7.24 8.76 9.15
C ALA A 175 -8.39 8.89 8.13
N MET A 176 -9.46 9.59 8.49
CA MET A 176 -10.56 9.89 7.60
C MET A 176 -10.16 10.85 6.47
N ALA A 177 -9.42 11.91 6.78
CA ALA A 177 -8.86 12.85 5.79
C ALA A 177 -7.96 12.10 4.79
N HIS A 178 -7.08 11.23 5.28
CA HIS A 178 -6.23 10.39 4.44
C HIS A 178 -7.05 9.51 3.49
N ARG A 179 -8.09 8.86 4.00
CA ARG A 179 -9.01 8.07 3.18
C ARG A 179 -9.73 8.91 2.11
N LEU A 180 -10.21 10.11 2.46
CA LEU A 180 -10.84 11.02 1.50
C LEU A 180 -9.86 11.46 0.40
N CYS A 181 -8.62 11.77 0.77
CA CYS A 181 -7.56 12.14 -0.17
C CYS A 181 -7.18 11.01 -1.12
N MET A 182 -7.07 9.78 -0.61
CA MET A 182 -6.88 8.58 -1.44
C MET A 182 -8.02 8.42 -2.45
N CYS A 183 -9.27 8.61 -2.02
CA CYS A 183 -10.42 8.58 -2.92
C CYS A 183 -10.39 9.71 -3.96
N GLN A 184 -9.98 10.92 -3.59
CA GLN A 184 -9.89 12.04 -4.52
C GLN A 184 -8.84 11.78 -5.61
N LEU A 185 -7.68 11.26 -5.23
CA LEU A 185 -6.56 11.02 -6.15
C LEU A 185 -6.76 9.79 -7.03
N PHE A 186 -7.40 8.74 -6.52
CA PHE A 186 -7.52 7.44 -7.21
C PHE A 186 -8.94 7.04 -7.59
N GLY A 187 -9.96 7.51 -6.87
CA GLY A 187 -11.36 7.12 -7.04
C GLY A 187 -12.10 7.81 -8.18
N HIS A 188 -11.66 8.97 -8.65
CA HIS A 188 -12.33 9.73 -9.73
C HIS A 188 -12.18 9.11 -11.14
N LYS A 189 -11.43 8.01 -11.30
CA LYS A 189 -11.28 7.37 -12.62
C LYS A 189 -12.37 6.36 -12.97
N GLU A 190 -13.25 5.97 -12.03
CA GLU A 190 -14.36 5.04 -12.34
C GLU A 190 -15.59 5.72 -12.92
N THR A 191 -15.82 7.02 -12.70
CA THR A 191 -17.02 7.73 -13.20
C THR A 191 -16.89 8.30 -14.62
N SER A 192 -15.70 8.29 -15.23
CA SER A 192 -15.50 8.76 -16.61
C SER A 192 -15.40 7.62 -17.65
N ARG A 193 -15.60 6.37 -17.24
CA ARG A 193 -15.82 5.22 -18.13
C ARG A 193 -17.19 4.61 -17.85
N GLN A 194 -18.23 5.42 -18.08
CA GLN A 194 -19.55 4.94 -18.48
C GLN A 194 -19.86 5.53 -19.84
#